data_AF-A0A3D8I5D8-F1
#
_entry.id   AF-A0A3D8I5D8-F1
#
_cell.length_a   1.000
_cell.length_b   1.000
_cell.length_c   1.000
_cell.angle_alpha   90.00
_cell.angle_beta   90.00
_cell.angle_gamma   90.00
#
_symmetry.space_group_name_H-M   'P 1'
#
loop_
_entity.id
_entity.type
_entity.pdbx_description
1 polymer ?
#
loop_
_entity_poly.entity_id
_entity_poly.type
_entity_poly.pdbx_seq_one_letter_code
_entity_poly.pdbx_strand_id
1 'polypeptide(L)'
;MKPTWFLTFKVFIALFWIGSLVFLIVAGLESRRGIIYHFLNDFVFQGLFILGICSIFISALEKFYKNITITYFLVWYFGFPILFTIRFNCSFFIQEITINNLIEMGFYIGFFLFTFLSILGFISWIKERYVIFIICFIVCIFFYCPFLLFATFVLYGSPK
;
A
#
# COMPACT_ATOMS: atom_id res chain seq x y z
N MET A 1 -6.03 -15.25 19.88
CA MET A 1 -6.92 -15.52 18.73
C MET A 1 -7.02 -17.03 18.53
N LYS A 2 -8.20 -17.58 18.22
CA LYS A 2 -8.34 -19.02 17.90
C LYS A 2 -7.48 -19.33 16.65
N PRO A 3 -6.77 -20.47 16.60
CA PRO A 3 -5.82 -20.80 15.51
C PRO A 3 -6.46 -20.79 14.12
N THR A 4 -7.77 -21.05 14.02
CA THR A 4 -8.55 -20.97 12.78
C THR A 4 -8.59 -19.58 12.17
N TRP A 5 -8.81 -18.53 12.96
CA TRP A 5 -8.90 -17.15 12.45
C TRP A 5 -7.58 -16.65 11.88
N PHE A 6 -6.47 -17.09 12.47
CA PHE A 6 -5.14 -16.68 12.05
C PHE A 6 -4.74 -17.34 10.72
N LEU A 7 -5.13 -18.60 10.51
CA LEU A 7 -4.98 -19.27 9.23
C LEU A 7 -5.82 -18.60 8.14
N THR A 8 -7.09 -18.30 8.43
CA THR A 8 -8.00 -17.61 7.51
C THR A 8 -7.42 -16.27 7.06
N PHE A 9 -6.89 -15.47 8.00
CA PHE A 9 -6.27 -14.19 7.67
C PHE A 9 -5.06 -14.32 6.73
N LYS A 10 -4.20 -15.32 6.93
CA LYS A 10 -3.07 -15.60 6.03
C LYS A 10 -3.52 -15.97 4.63
N VAL A 11 -4.54 -16.82 4.51
CA VAL A 11 -5.12 -17.20 3.22
C VAL A 11 -5.69 -15.97 2.50
N PHE A 12 -6.38 -15.09 3.21
CA PHE A 12 -6.86 -13.82 2.62
C PHE A 12 -5.73 -12.94 2.12
N ILE A 13 -4.63 -12.80 2.86
CA ILE A 13 -3.46 -12.02 2.41
C ILE A 13 -2.87 -12.63 1.13
N ALA A 14 -2.69 -13.95 1.08
CA ALA A 14 -2.16 -14.63 -0.10
C ALA A 14 -3.08 -14.44 -1.32
N LEU A 15 -4.39 -14.61 -1.14
CA LEU A 15 -5.39 -14.39 -2.19
C LEU A 15 -5.41 -12.93 -2.67
N PHE A 16 -5.28 -11.96 -1.75
CA PHE A 16 -5.21 -10.54 -2.08
C PHE A 16 -4.03 -10.23 -3.02
N TRP A 17 -2.84 -10.75 -2.71
CA TRP A 17 -1.67 -10.52 -3.55
C TRP A 17 -1.75 -11.24 -4.90
N ILE A 18 -2.26 -12.47 -4.93
CA ILE A 18 -2.49 -13.22 -6.18
C ILE A 18 -3.50 -12.44 -7.05
N GLY A 19 -4.62 -12.02 -6.49
CA GLY A 19 -5.61 -11.21 -7.19
C GLY A 19 -5.02 -9.89 -7.72
N SER A 20 -4.19 -9.22 -6.91
CA SER A 20 -3.50 -7.98 -7.32
C SER A 20 -2.55 -8.22 -8.51
N LEU A 21 -1.81 -9.33 -8.51
CA LEU A 21 -0.94 -9.71 -9.64
C LEU A 21 -1.75 -10.02 -10.90
N VAL A 22 -2.81 -10.82 -10.77
CA VAL A 22 -3.68 -11.14 -11.91
C VAL A 22 -4.27 -9.85 -12.50
N PHE A 23 -4.76 -8.95 -11.64
CA PHE A 23 -5.26 -7.66 -12.06
C PHE A 23 -4.20 -6.82 -12.78
N LEU A 24 -2.98 -6.74 -12.25
CA LEU A 24 -1.85 -6.03 -12.89
C LEU A 24 -1.51 -6.61 -14.26
N ILE A 25 -1.47 -7.94 -14.39
CA ILE A 25 -1.20 -8.61 -15.68
C ILE A 25 -2.30 -8.29 -16.68
N VAL A 26 -3.56 -8.45 -16.30
CA VAL A 26 -4.71 -8.16 -17.17
C VAL A 26 -4.71 -6.69 -17.60
N ALA A 27 -4.56 -5.76 -16.65
CA ALA A 27 -4.50 -4.32 -16.94
C ALA A 27 -3.32 -3.97 -17.85
N GLY A 28 -2.18 -4.63 -17.68
CA GLY A 28 -1.01 -4.48 -18.55
C GLY A 28 -1.27 -4.99 -19.97
N LEU A 29 -1.95 -6.12 -20.13
CA LEU A 29 -2.30 -6.72 -21.42
C LEU A 29 -3.37 -5.92 -22.17
N GLU A 30 -4.38 -5.41 -21.46
CA GLU A 30 -5.46 -4.59 -22.04
C GLU A 30 -5.01 -3.14 -22.33
N SER A 31 -3.87 -2.71 -21.81
CA SER A 31 -3.33 -1.38 -22.06
C SER A 31 -2.99 -1.18 -23.54
N ARG A 32 -3.34 -0.01 -24.09
CA ARG A 32 -2.98 0.40 -25.47
C ARG A 32 -1.49 0.34 -25.79
N ARG A 33 -0.62 0.45 -24.77
CA ARG A 33 0.85 0.40 -24.92
C ARG A 33 1.42 -1.01 -24.73
N GLY A 34 0.60 -1.96 -24.25
CA GLY A 34 0.99 -3.33 -23.95
C GLY A 34 1.80 -3.48 -22.66
N ILE A 35 1.85 -4.73 -22.16
CA ILE A 35 2.46 -5.05 -20.86
C ILE A 35 3.99 -4.83 -20.84
N ILE A 36 4.67 -5.06 -21.97
CA ILE A 36 6.13 -4.90 -22.09
C ILE A 36 6.52 -3.43 -21.88
N TYR A 37 5.71 -2.49 -22.40
CA TYR A 37 5.96 -1.07 -22.20
C TYR A 37 5.95 -0.69 -20.72
N HIS A 38 4.97 -1.19 -19.96
CA HIS A 38 4.86 -0.94 -18.52
C HIS A 38 6.00 -1.60 -17.74
N PHE A 39 6.39 -2.82 -18.12
CA PHE A 39 7.55 -3.49 -17.54
C PHE A 39 8.88 -2.77 -17.77
N LEU A 40 9.02 -1.98 -18.83
CA LEU A 40 10.26 -1.27 -19.12
C LEU A 40 10.25 0.18 -18.64
N ASN A 41 9.09 0.83 -18.60
CA ASN A 41 9.00 2.29 -18.43
C ASN A 41 8.19 2.74 -17.21
N ASP A 42 7.44 1.85 -16.54
CA ASP A 42 6.62 2.22 -15.38
C ASP A 42 7.18 1.57 -14.10
N PHE A 43 7.94 2.34 -13.34
CA PHE A 43 8.53 1.92 -12.07
C PHE A 43 7.48 1.52 -11.01
N VAL A 44 6.27 2.10 -11.07
CA VAL A 44 5.18 1.75 -10.14
C VAL A 44 4.64 0.38 -10.51
N PHE A 45 4.42 0.13 -11.80
CA PHE A 45 4.02 -1.18 -12.30
C PHE A 45 5.06 -2.26 -11.96
N GLN A 46 6.34 -2.00 -12.25
CA GLN A 46 7.45 -2.89 -11.90
C GLN A 46 7.49 -3.18 -10.39
N GLY A 47 7.40 -2.14 -9.56
CA GLY A 47 7.43 -2.27 -8.11
C GLY A 47 6.29 -3.13 -7.58
N LEU A 48 5.04 -2.84 -7.97
CA LEU A 48 3.88 -3.63 -7.55
C LEU A 48 3.95 -5.08 -8.04
N PHE A 49 4.46 -5.31 -9.24
CA PHE A 49 4.64 -6.65 -9.79
C PHE A 49 5.69 -7.46 -9.02
N ILE A 50 6.85 -6.87 -8.72
CA ILE A 50 7.90 -7.51 -7.90
C ILE A 50 7.36 -7.83 -6.51
N LEU A 51 6.61 -6.92 -5.89
CA LEU A 51 6.00 -7.14 -4.59
C LEU A 51 5.00 -8.29 -4.59
N GLY A 52 4.16 -8.35 -5.63
CA GLY A 52 3.28 -9.48 -5.85
C GLY A 52 4.05 -10.80 -5.92
N ILE A 53 5.13 -10.88 -6.71
CA ILE A 53 5.93 -12.12 -6.82
C ILE A 53 6.57 -12.48 -5.47
N CYS A 54 7.21 -11.50 -4.82
CA CYS A 54 7.82 -11.69 -3.51
C CYS A 54 6.81 -12.19 -2.48
N SER A 55 5.57 -11.69 -2.50
CA SER A 55 4.51 -12.13 -1.58
C SER A 55 4.12 -13.60 -1.77
N ILE A 56 4.09 -14.10 -3.01
CA ILE A 56 3.81 -15.52 -3.31
C ILE A 56 4.96 -16.37 -2.78
N PHE A 57 6.20 -15.96 -3.05
CA PHE A 57 7.39 -16.66 -2.58
C PHE A 57 7.45 -16.70 -1.05
N ILE A 58 7.14 -15.60 -0.38
CA ILE A 58 7.09 -15.49 1.08
C ILE A 58 5.98 -16.36 1.67
N SER A 59 4.82 -16.43 0.99
CA SER A 59 3.73 -17.33 1.39
C SER A 59 4.15 -18.80 1.31
N ALA A 60 5.00 -19.18 0.35
CA ALA A 60 5.58 -20.52 0.27
C ALA A 60 6.64 -20.78 1.36
N LEU A 61 7.41 -19.75 1.74
CA LEU A 61 8.42 -19.81 2.81
C LEU A 61 7.83 -19.85 4.22
N GLU A 62 6.53 -19.63 4.39
CA GLU A 62 5.84 -19.72 5.68
C GLU A 62 6.03 -21.09 6.37
N LYS A 63 6.32 -22.15 5.60
CA LYS A 63 6.68 -23.48 6.14
C LYS A 63 7.97 -23.47 6.96
N PHE A 64 8.90 -22.56 6.65
CA PHE A 64 10.21 -22.46 7.29
C PHE A 64 10.27 -21.33 8.31
N TYR A 65 9.53 -20.24 8.07
CA TYR A 65 9.51 -19.07 8.93
C TYR A 65 8.09 -18.73 9.37
N LYS A 66 7.81 -18.85 10.68
CA LYS A 66 6.49 -18.54 11.23
C LYS A 66 6.16 -17.06 11.05
N ASN A 67 4.97 -16.78 10.53
CA ASN A 67 4.34 -15.46 10.40
C ASN A 67 5.03 -14.50 9.43
N ILE A 68 5.92 -15.00 8.57
CA ILE A 68 6.66 -14.16 7.62
C ILE A 68 5.72 -13.50 6.61
N THR A 69 4.63 -14.18 6.23
CA THR A 69 3.58 -13.64 5.33
C THR A 69 2.90 -12.41 5.95
N ILE A 70 2.59 -12.47 7.25
CA ILE A 70 1.94 -11.38 7.96
C ILE A 70 2.91 -10.22 8.13
N THR A 71 4.14 -10.50 8.58
CA THR A 71 5.15 -9.46 8.74
C THR A 71 5.44 -8.75 7.43
N TYR A 72 5.59 -9.49 6.33
CA TYR A 72 5.78 -8.90 5.00
C TYR A 72 4.60 -8.03 4.58
N PHE A 73 3.37 -8.54 4.76
CA PHE A 73 2.16 -7.76 4.48
C PHE A 73 2.14 -6.46 5.29
N LEU A 74 2.45 -6.51 6.60
CA LEU A 74 2.46 -5.33 7.47
C LEU A 74 3.56 -4.33 7.11
N VAL A 75 4.75 -4.81 6.73
CA VAL A 75 5.84 -3.96 6.25
C VAL A 75 5.40 -3.15 5.04
N TRP A 76 4.77 -3.78 4.05
CA TRP A 76 4.30 -3.07 2.87
C TRP A 76 3.07 -2.22 3.16
N TYR A 77 2.12 -2.74 3.93
CA TYR A 77 0.91 -2.04 4.34
C TYR A 77 1.21 -0.69 5.02
N PHE A 78 2.18 -0.67 5.95
CA PHE A 78 2.62 0.56 6.61
C PHE A 78 3.75 1.30 5.88
N GLY A 79 4.53 0.62 5.05
CA GLY A 79 5.64 1.22 4.31
C GLY A 79 5.18 2.03 3.10
N PHE A 80 4.19 1.54 2.34
CA PHE A 80 3.63 2.26 1.19
C PHE A 80 3.18 3.69 1.52
N PRO A 81 2.40 3.93 2.59
CA PRO A 81 1.99 5.26 3.03
C PRO A 81 3.17 6.19 3.24
N ILE A 82 4.21 5.71 3.93
CA ILE A 82 5.41 6.48 4.25
C ILE A 82 6.13 6.88 2.94
N LEU A 83 6.29 5.93 2.02
CA LEU A 83 6.91 6.20 0.71
C LEU A 83 6.11 7.21 -0.12
N PHE A 84 4.78 7.08 -0.13
CA PHE A 84 3.90 8.03 -0.81
C PHE A 84 4.01 9.43 -0.22
N THR A 85 3.97 9.56 1.11
CA THR A 85 4.11 10.85 1.78
C THR A 85 5.48 11.48 1.54
N ILE A 86 6.56 10.69 1.52
CA ILE A 86 7.90 11.20 1.16
C ILE A 86 7.89 11.75 -0.28
N ARG A 87 7.40 10.96 -1.25
CA ARG A 87 7.33 11.40 -2.66
C ARG A 87 6.51 12.69 -2.82
N PHE A 88 5.39 12.78 -2.12
CA PHE A 88 4.50 13.94 -2.16
C PHE A 88 5.15 15.18 -1.52
N ASN A 89 5.80 15.04 -0.37
CA ASN A 89 6.54 16.13 0.27
C ASN A 89 7.74 16.58 -0.59
N CYS A 90 8.51 15.66 -1.19
CA CYS A 90 9.58 16.03 -2.10
C CYS A 90 9.05 16.84 -3.29
N SER A 91 7.88 16.49 -3.83
CA SER A 91 7.26 17.25 -4.92
C SER A 91 6.86 18.65 -4.45
N PHE A 92 6.33 18.79 -3.24
CA PHE A 92 5.98 20.08 -2.64
C PHE A 92 7.19 21.00 -2.45
N PHE A 93 8.28 20.48 -1.86
CA PHE A 93 9.49 21.26 -1.58
C PHE A 93 10.31 21.59 -2.83
N ILE A 94 10.32 20.70 -3.84
CA ILE A 94 11.15 20.87 -5.04
C ILE A 94 10.40 21.66 -6.12
N GLN A 95 9.08 21.52 -6.23
CA GLN A 95 8.27 22.19 -7.26
C GLN A 95 7.56 23.45 -6.75
N GLU A 96 7.83 23.89 -5.51
CA GLU A 96 7.21 25.07 -4.87
C GLU A 96 5.68 25.11 -5.05
N ILE A 97 5.03 23.95 -4.88
CA ILE A 97 3.58 23.85 -5.05
C ILE A 97 2.92 24.69 -3.96
N THR A 98 2.27 25.78 -4.36
CA THR A 98 1.49 26.61 -3.46
C THR A 98 0.19 25.90 -3.13
N ILE A 99 -0.14 25.79 -1.83
CA ILE A 99 -1.43 25.25 -1.38
C ILE A 99 -2.49 26.28 -1.74
N ASN A 100 -3.29 25.99 -2.78
CA ASN A 100 -4.21 26.96 -3.34
C ASN A 100 -5.61 26.82 -2.75
N ASN A 101 -5.93 25.66 -2.16
CA ASN A 101 -7.27 25.36 -1.65
C ASN A 101 -7.24 24.64 -0.30
N LEU A 102 -8.29 24.85 0.52
CA LEU A 102 -8.53 24.13 1.78
C LEU A 102 -8.58 22.61 1.60
N ILE A 103 -9.07 22.16 0.45
CA ILE A 103 -9.13 20.74 0.08
C ILE A 103 -7.71 20.16 -0.02
N GLU A 104 -6.80 20.85 -0.72
CA GLU A 104 -5.39 20.44 -0.84
C GLU A 104 -4.71 20.43 0.53
N MET A 105 -4.95 21.45 1.36
CA MET A 105 -4.44 21.49 2.74
C MET A 105 -4.90 20.28 3.58
N GLY A 106 -6.18 19.92 3.47
CA GLY A 106 -6.73 18.72 4.11
C GLY A 106 -6.05 17.43 3.64
N PHE A 107 -5.69 17.33 2.36
CA PHE A 107 -4.93 16.19 1.82
C PHE A 107 -3.54 16.07 2.43
N TYR A 108 -2.81 17.19 2.55
CA TYR A 108 -1.47 17.17 3.16
C TYR A 108 -1.55 16.71 4.62
N ILE A 109 -2.46 17.28 5.41
CA ILE A 109 -2.65 16.89 6.80
C ILE A 109 -3.06 15.41 6.90
N GLY A 110 -3.94 14.94 6.01
CA GLY A 110 -4.35 13.55 5.92
C GLY A 110 -3.17 12.60 5.68
N PHE A 111 -2.29 12.89 4.71
CA PHE A 111 -1.11 12.09 4.44
C PHE A 111 -0.11 12.07 5.61
N PHE A 112 0.08 13.21 6.27
CA PHE A 112 0.94 13.29 7.46
C PHE A 112 0.38 12.45 8.61
N LEU A 113 -0.93 12.57 8.89
CA LEU A 113 -1.61 11.78 9.91
C LEU A 113 -1.52 10.28 9.57
N PHE A 114 -1.69 9.93 8.30
CA PHE A 114 -1.61 8.56 7.82
C PHE A 114 -0.21 7.96 7.94
N THR A 115 0.83 8.75 7.65
CA THR A 115 2.24 8.37 7.89
C THR A 115 2.51 8.17 9.37
N PHE A 116 2.04 9.10 10.22
CA PHE A 116 2.19 9.00 11.66
C PHE A 116 1.54 7.73 12.23
N LEU A 117 0.30 7.44 11.82
CA LEU A 117 -0.43 6.22 12.21
C LEU A 117 0.26 4.95 11.68
N SER A 118 0.86 5.01 10.49
CA SER A 118 1.59 3.88 9.92
C SER A 118 2.88 3.58 10.71
N ILE A 119 3.64 4.61 11.08
CA ILE A 119 4.82 4.48 11.94
C ILE A 119 4.43 3.95 13.32
N LEU A 120 3.37 4.51 13.93
CA LEU A 120 2.86 4.04 15.23
C LEU A 120 2.39 2.58 15.16
N GLY A 121 1.68 2.20 14.09
CA GLY A 121 1.23 0.84 13.86
C GLY A 121 2.41 -0.13 13.76
N PHE A 122 3.44 0.24 13.00
CA PHE A 122 4.65 -0.57 12.85
C PHE A 122 5.44 -0.71 14.15
N ILE A 123 5.64 0.39 14.90
CA ILE A 123 6.30 0.34 16.22
C ILE A 123 5.49 -0.52 17.20
N SER A 124 4.17 -0.40 17.17
CA SER A 124 3.28 -1.18 18.05
C SER A 124 3.32 -2.66 17.74
N TRP A 125 3.49 -3.03 16.46
CA TRP A 125 3.74 -4.42 16.04
C TRP A 125 5.05 -4.95 16.63
N ILE A 126 6.15 -4.20 16.47
CA ILE A 126 7.48 -4.60 17.00
C ILE A 126 7.47 -4.72 18.53
N LYS A 127 6.78 -3.82 19.22
CA LYS A 127 6.67 -3.81 20.68
C LYS A 127 5.57 -4.75 21.22
N GLU A 128 4.97 -5.57 20.36
CA GLU A 128 3.90 -6.51 20.70
C GLU A 128 2.68 -5.86 21.41
N ARG A 129 2.42 -4.59 21.12
CA ARG A 129 1.26 -3.83 21.64
C ARG A 129 0.06 -4.01 20.73
N TYR A 130 -0.52 -5.20 20.77
CA TYR A 130 -1.56 -5.64 19.83
C TYR A 130 -2.81 -4.75 19.76
N VAL A 131 -3.26 -4.17 20.88
CA VAL A 131 -4.45 -3.30 20.90
C VAL A 131 -4.22 -2.02 20.07
N ILE A 132 -3.08 -1.36 20.29
CA ILE A 132 -2.72 -0.13 19.56
C ILE A 132 -2.49 -0.46 18.08
N PHE A 133 -1.82 -1.58 17.81
CA PHE A 133 -1.63 -2.07 16.45
C PHE A 133 -2.95 -2.29 15.71
N ILE A 134 -3.95 -2.95 16.32
CA ILE A 134 -5.26 -3.20 15.70
C ILE A 134 -5.97 -1.88 15.39
N ILE A 135 -5.92 -0.92 16.31
CA ILE A 135 -6.52 0.41 16.10
C ILE A 135 -5.84 1.10 14.91
N CYS A 136 -4.50 1.20 14.90
CA CYS A 136 -3.75 1.79 13.80
C CYS A 136 -4.04 1.07 12.47
N PHE A 137 -4.11 -0.26 12.49
CA PHE A 137 -4.40 -1.06 11.31
C PHE A 137 -5.78 -0.73 10.74
N ILE A 138 -6.83 -0.75 11.55
CA ILE A 138 -8.21 -0.46 11.15
C ILE A 138 -8.34 0.97 10.64
N VAL A 139 -7.79 1.95 11.38
CA VAL A 139 -7.82 3.36 10.96
C VAL A 139 -7.11 3.50 9.62
N CYS A 140 -5.94 2.87 9.44
CA CYS A 140 -5.26 2.91 8.16
C CYS A 140 -6.08 2.28 7.01
N ILE A 141 -6.87 1.23 7.26
CA ILE A 141 -7.73 0.61 6.22
C ILE A 141 -8.80 1.61 5.78
N PHE A 142 -9.45 2.26 6.74
CA PHE A 142 -10.46 3.28 6.47
C PHE A 142 -9.88 4.48 5.74
N PHE A 143 -8.58 4.77 5.90
CA PHE A 143 -7.90 5.80 5.14
C PHE A 143 -7.49 5.32 3.74
N TYR A 144 -7.08 4.07 3.54
CA TYR A 144 -6.69 3.54 2.24
C TYR A 144 -7.80 3.63 1.18
N CYS A 145 -9.02 3.24 1.55
CA CYS A 145 -10.13 3.06 0.60
C CYS A 145 -10.64 4.37 -0.03
N PRO A 146 -10.98 5.42 0.74
CA PRO A 146 -11.39 6.71 0.19
C PRO A 146 -10.22 7.40 -0.53
N PHE A 147 -8.99 7.25 -0.04
CA PHE A 147 -7.84 7.96 -0.58
C PHE A 147 -7.39 7.38 -1.93
N LEU A 148 -7.49 6.07 -2.15
CA LEU A 148 -7.29 5.44 -3.47
C LEU A 148 -8.33 5.92 -4.50
N LEU A 149 -9.60 5.99 -4.11
CA LEU A 149 -10.68 6.49 -4.96
C LEU A 149 -10.50 7.97 -5.30
N PHE A 150 -10.02 8.77 -4.35
CA PHE A 150 -9.81 10.19 -4.58
C PHE A 150 -8.51 10.50 -5.34
N ALA A 151 -7.42 9.76 -5.07
CA ALA A 151 -6.16 9.88 -5.81
C ALA A 151 -6.34 9.52 -7.29
N THR A 152 -7.14 8.50 -7.60
CA THR A 152 -7.51 8.17 -8.98
C THR A 152 -8.34 9.31 -9.61
N PHE A 153 -9.28 9.90 -8.88
CA PHE A 153 -10.05 11.06 -9.36
C PHE A 153 -9.18 12.29 -9.63
N VAL A 154 -8.21 12.61 -8.78
CA VAL A 154 -7.32 13.77 -8.95
C VAL A 154 -6.27 13.54 -10.05
N LEU A 155 -5.70 12.33 -10.15
CA LEU A 155 -4.66 12.02 -11.11
C LEU A 155 -5.19 11.70 -12.52
N TYR A 156 -6.40 11.14 -12.64
CA TYR A 156 -7.00 10.77 -13.92
C TYR A 156 -8.25 11.57 -14.29
N GLY A 157 -8.86 12.29 -13.35
CA GLY A 157 -10.06 13.12 -13.59
C GLY A 157 -9.76 14.56 -13.96
N SER A 158 -8.50 15.03 -13.90
CA SER A 158 -8.11 16.29 -14.55
C SER A 158 -8.08 16.08 -16.06
N PRO A 159 -8.99 16.69 -16.84
CA PRO A 159 -8.85 16.71 -18.28
C PRO A 159 -7.54 17.46 -18.59
N LYS A 160 -6.69 16.85 -19.41
CA LYS A 160 -5.57 17.56 -20.04
C LYS A 160 -6.10 18.64 -20.98
#